data_AF-A0A238VDA3-F1
#
_entry.id   AF-A0A238VDA3-F1
#
_cell.length_a   1.000
_cell.length_b   1.000
_cell.length_c   1.000
_cell.angle_alpha   90.00
_cell.angle_beta   90.00
_cell.angle_gamma   90.00
#
_symmetry.space_group_name_H-M   'P 1'
#
loop_
_entity.id
_entity.type
_entity.pdbx_description
1 polymer ?
#
loop_
_entity_poly.entity_id
_entity_poly.type
_entity_poly.pdbx_seq_one_letter_code
_entity_poly.pdbx_strand_id
1 'polypeptide(L)'
;MALGHGRLREATALFGAVGSAVALTGAAFLTVQHATCDDPGMYVRYDSHVELIRGCVDPAQVPEAPRPQQEAGAVPSAELGD
;
A
#
# COMPACT_ATOMS: atom_id res chain seq x y z
N MET A 1 -16.97 -34.33 -39.01
CA MET A 1 -15.95 -34.07 -37.96
C MET A 1 -15.37 -32.68 -38.17
N ALA A 2 -16.02 -31.63 -37.67
CA ALA A 2 -15.55 -30.23 -37.81
C ALA A 2 -15.53 -29.45 -36.47
N LEU A 3 -15.93 -30.11 -35.38
CA LEU A 3 -16.10 -29.50 -34.05
C LEU A 3 -14.80 -29.39 -33.24
N GLY A 4 -13.70 -29.99 -33.71
CA GLY A 4 -12.42 -30.03 -32.97
C GLY A 4 -11.53 -28.79 -33.17
N HIS A 5 -11.48 -28.23 -34.37
CA HIS A 5 -10.57 -27.11 -34.68
C HIS A 5 -10.98 -25.77 -34.07
N GLY A 6 -12.29 -25.51 -33.93
CA GLY A 6 -12.80 -24.27 -33.34
C GLY A 6 -12.50 -24.17 -31.84
N ARG A 7 -12.73 -25.25 -31.10
CA ARG A 7 -12.47 -25.34 -29.66
C ARG A 7 -10.97 -25.26 -29.33
N LEU A 8 -10.13 -25.87 -30.15
CA LEU A 8 -8.69 -25.80 -29.97
C LEU A 8 -8.17 -24.36 -30.15
N ARG A 9 -8.68 -23.63 -31.15
CA ARG A 9 -8.31 -22.23 -31.39
C ARG A 9 -8.77 -21.30 -30.27
N GLU A 10 -10.01 -21.46 -29.79
CA GLU A 10 -10.51 -20.72 -28.62
C GLU A 10 -9.66 -21.00 -27.37
N ALA A 11 -9.35 -22.27 -27.12
CA ALA A 11 -8.51 -22.66 -25.99
C ALA A 11 -7.12 -22.03 -26.08
N THR A 12 -6.47 -22.06 -27.25
CA THR A 12 -5.14 -21.44 -27.42
C THR A 12 -5.14 -19.94 -27.16
N ALA A 13 -6.19 -19.23 -27.59
CA ALA A 13 -6.32 -17.80 -27.33
C ALA A 13 -6.50 -17.51 -25.83
N LEU A 14 -7.33 -18.30 -25.15
CA LEU A 14 -7.53 -18.20 -23.70
C LEU A 14 -6.23 -18.46 -22.92
N PHE A 15 -5.50 -19.52 -23.25
CA PHE A 15 -4.22 -19.81 -22.61
C PHE A 15 -3.18 -18.71 -22.87
N GLY A 16 -3.13 -18.17 -24.09
CA GLY A 16 -2.25 -17.04 -24.41
C GLY A 16 -2.58 -15.79 -23.60
N ALA A 17 -3.88 -15.47 -23.46
CA ALA A 17 -4.34 -14.34 -22.66
C ALA A 17 -4.03 -14.52 -21.17
N VAL A 18 -4.33 -15.70 -20.60
CA VAL A 18 -4.04 -16.01 -19.19
C VAL A 18 -2.53 -16.01 -18.94
N GLY A 19 -1.73 -16.61 -19.82
CA GLY A 19 -0.26 -16.59 -19.71
C GLY A 19 0.30 -15.17 -19.73
N SER A 20 -0.22 -14.32 -20.62
CA SER A 20 0.15 -12.89 -20.69
C SER A 20 -0.21 -12.14 -19.41
N ALA A 21 -1.42 -12.38 -18.88
CA ALA A 21 -1.87 -11.77 -17.63
C ALA A 21 -0.97 -12.16 -16.45
N VAL A 22 -0.65 -13.46 -16.30
CA VAL A 22 0.25 -13.94 -15.26
C VAL A 22 1.65 -13.34 -15.39
N ALA A 23 2.19 -13.26 -16.62
CA ALA A 23 3.49 -12.65 -16.87
C ALA A 23 3.51 -11.16 -16.49
N LEU A 24 2.47 -10.40 -16.86
CA LEU A 24 2.33 -8.98 -16.50
C LEU A 24 2.19 -8.78 -15.00
N THR A 25 1.38 -9.60 -14.32
CA THR A 25 1.26 -9.60 -12.86
C THR A 25 2.62 -9.89 -12.21
N GLY A 26 3.33 -10.92 -12.67
CA GLY A 26 4.66 -11.26 -12.18
C GLY A 26 5.66 -10.11 -12.33
N ALA A 27 5.69 -9.45 -13.49
CA ALA A 27 6.55 -8.29 -13.73
C ALA A 27 6.25 -7.13 -12.76
N ALA A 28 4.96 -6.85 -12.49
CA ALA A 28 4.58 -5.83 -11.52
C ALA A 28 5.05 -6.18 -10.09
N PHE A 29 4.84 -7.42 -9.64
CA PHE A 29 5.29 -7.87 -8.31
C PHE A 29 6.82 -7.80 -8.17
N LEU A 30 7.57 -8.26 -9.16
CA LEU A 30 9.04 -8.15 -9.15
C LEU A 30 9.49 -6.69 -9.10
N THR A 31 8.82 -5.81 -9.84
CA THR A 31 9.13 -4.38 -9.83
C THR A 31 8.90 -3.78 -8.44
N VAL A 32 7.78 -4.10 -7.77
CA VAL A 32 7.52 -3.66 -6.40
C VAL A 32 8.55 -4.21 -5.43
N GLN A 33 8.98 -5.48 -5.55
CA GLN A 33 10.02 -6.05 -4.70
C GLN A 33 11.40 -5.40 -4.91
N HIS A 34 11.74 -5.04 -6.16
CA HIS A 34 13.00 -4.34 -6.45
C HIS A 34 12.95 -2.84 -6.13
N ALA A 35 11.76 -2.24 -6.15
CA ALA A 35 11.51 -0.88 -5.68
C ALA A 35 11.19 -0.82 -4.18
N THR A 36 11.01 -1.97 -3.52
CA THR A 36 10.77 -2.02 -2.08
C THR A 36 12.05 -1.57 -1.43
N CYS A 37 11.98 -0.43 -0.76
CA CYS A 37 13.09 0.02 0.06
C CYS A 37 13.30 -1.02 1.16
N ASP A 38 14.55 -1.12 1.60
CA ASP A 38 15.01 -2.07 2.60
C ASP A 38 14.14 -2.04 3.89
N ASP A 39 13.45 -0.91 4.13
CA ASP A 39 12.47 -0.78 5.20
C ASP A 39 11.06 -0.34 4.70
N PRO A 40 10.04 -1.21 4.80
CA PRO A 40 8.68 -0.91 4.32
C PRO A 40 7.92 0.12 5.19
N GLY A 41 8.51 0.57 6.30
CA GLY A 41 7.88 1.50 7.23
C GLY A 41 6.76 0.88 8.06
N MET A 42 6.48 1.50 9.20
CA MET A 42 5.41 1.10 10.12
C MET A 42 4.63 2.32 10.57
N TYR A 43 3.31 2.24 10.51
CA TYR A 43 2.45 3.25 11.13
C TYR A 43 2.31 2.96 12.61
N VAL A 44 2.82 3.87 13.44
CA VAL A 44 2.65 3.83 14.89
C VAL A 44 1.58 4.86 15.25
N ARG A 45 0.57 4.40 16.00
CA ARG A 45 -0.53 5.25 16.43
C ARG A 45 -0.24 5.75 17.84
N TYR A 46 0.03 7.05 17.94
CA TYR A 46 0.08 7.77 19.21
C TYR A 46 -1.32 8.30 19.54
N ASP A 47 -1.55 8.70 20.79
CA ASP A 47 -2.89 9.13 21.27
C ASP A 47 -3.51 10.24 20.40
N SER A 48 -2.70 11.15 19.88
CA SER A 48 -3.14 12.32 19.12
C SER A 48 -2.88 12.27 17.62
N HIS A 49 -2.07 11.31 17.11
CA HIS A 49 -1.69 11.26 15.70
C HIS A 49 -1.12 9.90 15.28
N VAL A 50 -1.06 9.66 13.97
CA VAL A 50 -0.39 8.49 13.39
C VAL A 50 0.91 8.98 12.76
N GLU A 51 2.04 8.41 13.18
CA GLU A 51 3.35 8.68 12.59
C GLU A 51 3.79 7.47 11.77
N LEU A 52 4.30 7.72 10.56
CA LEU A 52 4.97 6.69 9.77
C LEU A 52 6.44 6.65 10.22
N ILE A 53 6.82 5.61 10.95
CA ILE A 53 8.18 5.36 11.39
C ILE A 53 8.89 4.50 10.34
N ARG A 54 9.95 5.06 9.75
CA ARG A 54 10.65 4.48 8.59
C ARG A 54 9.72 4.29 7.38
N GLY A 55 10.27 3.94 6.23
CA GLY A 55 9.52 3.78 4.98
C GLY A 55 10.28 4.32 3.78
N CYS A 56 9.80 3.97 2.59
CA CYS A 56 10.39 4.40 1.32
C CYS A 56 10.32 5.92 1.04
N VAL A 57 9.61 6.67 1.87
CA VAL A 57 9.29 8.07 1.62
C VAL A 57 10.30 8.94 2.34
N ASP A 58 11.03 9.75 1.59
CA ASP A 58 11.94 10.75 2.15
C ASP A 58 11.15 11.93 2.72
N PRO A 59 11.24 12.20 4.04
CA PRO A 59 10.50 13.29 4.67
C PRO A 59 10.88 14.68 4.11
N ALA A 60 12.06 14.86 3.51
CA ALA A 60 12.46 16.13 2.90
C ALA A 60 11.67 16.46 1.62
N GLN A 61 10.99 15.46 1.04
CA GLN A 61 10.25 15.58 -0.24
C GLN A 61 8.74 15.65 -0.03
N VAL A 62 8.26 15.46 1.21
CA VAL A 62 6.84 15.47 1.54
C VAL A 62 6.47 16.85 2.10
N PRO A 63 5.40 17.48 1.59
CA PRO A 63 4.89 18.71 2.20
C PRO A 63 4.51 18.46 3.67
N GLU A 64 4.85 19.41 4.53
CA GLU A 64 4.46 19.37 5.95
C GLU A 64 2.93 19.14 6.05
N ALA A 65 2.54 18.07 6.76
CA ALA A 65 1.13 17.80 6.98
C ALA A 65 0.51 18.97 7.77
N PRO A 66 -0.75 19.35 7.50
CA PRO A 66 -1.45 20.33 8.33
C PRO A 66 -1.41 19.86 9.79
N ARG A 67 -0.75 20.63 10.65
CA ARG A 67 -0.72 20.34 12.09
C ARG A 67 -2.16 20.35 12.59
N PRO A 68 -2.66 19.26 13.22
CA PRO A 68 -3.92 19.35 13.93
C PRO A 68 -3.76 20.47 14.95
N GLN A 69 -4.66 21.46 14.89
CA GLN A 69 -4.77 22.42 15.97
C GLN A 69 -5.11 21.60 17.19
N GLN A 70 -4.12 21.41 18.05
CA GLN A 70 -4.34 20.84 19.37
C GLN A 70 -5.31 21.80 20.04
N GLU A 71 -6.60 21.47 20.02
CA GLU A 71 -7.63 22.19 20.74
C GLU A 71 -7.15 22.22 22.19
N ALA A 72 -6.67 23.39 22.59
CA ALA A 72 -6.31 23.68 23.96
C ALA A 72 -7.61 23.62 24.77
N GLY A 73 -7.97 22.43 25.27
CA GLY A 73 -9.09 22.29 26.18
C GLY A 73 -9.72 20.91 26.27
N ALA A 74 -9.20 20.07 27.18
CA ALA A 74 -9.94 19.15 28.06
C ALA A 74 -8.91 18.27 28.81
N VAL A 75 -8.69 18.30 30.12
CA VAL A 75 -9.33 18.92 31.30
C VAL A 75 -8.26 19.13 32.40
N PRO A 76 -8.40 20.13 33.29
CA PRO A 76 -7.51 20.27 34.46
C PRO A 76 -7.83 19.19 35.51
N SER A 77 -6.91 18.23 35.73
CA SER A 77 -6.92 17.34 36.89
C SER A 77 -5.90 17.84 37.92
N ALA A 78 -6.22 18.94 38.57
CA ALA A 78 -5.54 19.45 39.76
C ALA A 78 -6.59 20.00 40.74
N GLU A 79 -7.55 19.16 41.10
CA GLU A 79 -8.56 19.39 42.17
C GLU A 79 -8.85 18.04 42.86
N LEU A 80 -7.82 17.47 43.50
CA LEU A 80 -8.06 16.51 44.59
C LEU A 80 -7.04 16.75 45.70
N GLY A 81 -7.21 17.88 46.36
CA GLY A 81 -6.86 18.03 47.76
C GLY A 81 -8.14 17.84 48.60
N ASP A 82 -8.22 16.70 49.29
CA ASP A 82 -8.66 16.56 50.69
C ASP A 82 -8.19 15.17 51.18
#